data_AF-A0A658NPG4-F1
#
_entry.id   AF-A0A658NPG4-F1
#
_cell.length_a   1.000
_cell.length_b   1.000
_cell.length_c   1.000
_cell.angle_alpha   90.00
_cell.angle_beta   90.00
_cell.angle_gamma   90.00
#
_symmetry.space_group_name_H-M   'P 1'
#
loop_
_entity.id
_entity.type
_entity.pdbx_description
1 polymer ?
#
loop_
_entity_poly.entity_id
_entity_poly.type
_entity_poly.pdbx_seq_one_letter_code
_entity_poly.pdbx_strand_id
1 'polypeptide(L)'
;MGITKFRTFLDVVRELEEVYGHKELWLYSGIDEDCPIDTIVWHQKWRCPKILKRNGRMVAERTGDPDSWELVGDYKKPHSAPCAPPWQSCLIDDVFKGNYILIGPWVKN
;
A
#
# COMPACT_ATOMS: atom_id res chain seq x y z
N MET A 1 8.83 8.67 20.55
CA MET A 1 9.47 7.82 19.52
C MET A 1 9.15 8.46 18.17
N GLY A 2 10.15 8.71 17.33
CA GLY A 2 9.95 9.37 16.04
C GLY A 2 9.03 8.56 15.15
N ILE A 3 8.18 9.24 14.38
CA ILE A 3 7.36 8.62 13.35
C ILE A 3 8.30 8.24 12.21
N THR A 4 8.43 6.94 11.90
CA THR A 4 9.22 6.49 10.75
C THR A 4 8.48 6.88 9.48
N LYS A 5 9.07 7.79 8.70
CA LYS A 5 8.56 8.24 7.40
C LYS A 5 9.34 7.57 6.27
N PHE A 6 8.63 7.08 5.28
CA PHE A 6 9.17 6.47 4.05
C PHE A 6 8.92 7.41 2.88
N ARG A 7 9.87 7.48 1.95
CA ARG A 7 9.80 8.41 0.80
C ARG A 7 9.10 7.82 -0.43
N THR A 8 8.79 6.52 -0.42
CA THR A 8 8.10 5.86 -1.54
C THR A 8 7.15 4.79 -1.04
N PHE A 9 6.15 4.48 -1.85
CA PHE A 9 5.23 3.35 -1.63
C PHE A 9 5.98 2.00 -1.54
N LEU A 10 6.98 1.78 -2.40
CA LEU A 10 7.72 0.52 -2.40
C LEU A 10 8.60 0.37 -1.16
N ASP A 11 9.19 1.45 -0.65
CA ASP A 11 10.01 1.37 0.57
C ASP A 11 9.19 0.96 1.79
N VAL A 12 7.97 1.51 1.95
CA VAL A 12 7.10 1.12 3.06
C VAL A 12 6.55 -0.31 2.90
N VAL A 13 6.25 -0.74 1.66
CA VAL A 13 5.86 -2.14 1.39
C VAL A 13 7.00 -3.09 1.75
N ARG A 14 8.22 -2.80 1.30
CA ARG A 14 9.40 -3.61 1.60
C ARG A 14 9.69 -3.67 3.10
N GLU A 15 9.58 -2.57 3.82
CA GLU A 15 9.73 -2.57 5.28
C GLU A 15 8.69 -3.50 5.94
N LEU A 16 7.42 -3.41 5.54
CA LEU A 16 6.36 -4.27 6.07
C LEU A 16 6.63 -5.75 5.76
N GLU A 17 7.06 -6.09 4.54
CA GLU A 17 7.33 -7.47 4.13
C GLU A 17 8.61 -8.05 4.77
N GLU A 18 9.73 -7.33 4.63
CA GLU A 18 11.08 -7.80 4.95
C GLU A 18 11.40 -7.67 6.45
N VAL A 19 10.96 -6.58 7.10
CA VAL A 19 11.30 -6.30 8.52
C VAL A 19 10.21 -6.78 9.47
N TYR A 20 8.94 -6.50 9.15
CA TYR A 20 7.80 -6.85 10.02
C TYR A 20 7.15 -8.18 9.66
N GLY A 21 7.52 -8.81 8.54
CA GLY A 21 7.11 -10.16 8.18
C GLY A 21 5.68 -10.27 7.65
N HIS A 22 5.08 -9.18 7.15
CA HIS A 22 3.79 -9.25 6.47
C HIS A 22 3.92 -10.08 5.18
N LYS A 23 3.02 -11.04 4.99
CA LYS A 23 3.01 -11.92 3.81
C LYS A 23 1.95 -11.56 2.77
N GLU A 24 0.98 -10.75 3.18
CA GLU A 24 -0.13 -10.34 2.34
C GLU A 24 -0.54 -8.92 2.74
N LEU A 25 -0.39 -7.99 1.79
CA LEU A 25 -0.70 -6.58 1.96
C LEU A 25 -1.64 -6.13 0.83
N TRP A 26 -2.52 -5.19 1.14
CA TRP A 26 -3.52 -4.68 0.24
C TRP A 26 -3.43 -3.15 0.17
N LEU A 27 -3.62 -2.59 -1.02
CA LEU A 27 -3.68 -1.16 -1.24
C LEU A 27 -5.13 -0.72 -1.35
N TYR A 28 -5.58 0.15 -0.45
CA TYR A 28 -6.75 0.98 -0.67
C TYR A 28 -6.28 2.31 -1.27
N SER A 29 -6.67 2.59 -2.50
CA SER A 29 -6.23 3.77 -3.27
C SER A 29 -7.10 5.01 -3.05
N GLY A 30 -8.33 4.84 -2.54
CA GLY A 30 -9.32 5.91 -2.38
C GLY A 30 -9.91 6.43 -3.69
N ILE A 31 -9.69 5.71 -4.79
CA ILE A 31 -10.41 5.88 -6.05
C ILE A 31 -11.31 4.66 -6.26
N ASP A 32 -12.38 4.82 -7.03
CA ASP A 32 -13.33 3.73 -7.32
C ASP A 32 -12.78 2.85 -8.45
N GLU A 33 -11.63 2.23 -8.18
CA GLU A 33 -10.98 1.26 -9.07
C GLU A 33 -10.49 0.06 -8.25
N ASP A 34 -10.90 -1.13 -8.65
CA ASP A 34 -10.50 -2.42 -8.06
C ASP A 34 -9.53 -3.20 -8.96
N CYS A 35 -9.28 -2.71 -10.18
CA CYS A 35 -8.28 -3.24 -11.09
C CYS A 35 -6.86 -2.78 -10.68
N PRO A 36 -5.89 -3.71 -10.47
CA PRO A 36 -4.51 -3.36 -10.13
C PRO A 36 -3.83 -2.41 -11.12
N ILE A 37 -3.97 -2.64 -12.43
CA ILE A 37 -3.30 -1.86 -13.46
C ILE A 37 -3.87 -0.43 -13.49
N ASP A 38 -5.19 -0.29 -13.49
CA ASP A 38 -5.85 1.02 -13.50
C ASP A 38 -5.53 1.79 -12.22
N THR A 39 -5.51 1.09 -11.08
CA THR A 39 -5.08 1.67 -9.79
C THR A 39 -3.68 2.26 -9.89
N ILE A 40 -2.72 1.56 -10.51
CA ILE A 40 -1.35 2.03 -10.69
C ILE A 40 -1.28 3.22 -11.67
N VAL A 41 -2.00 3.15 -12.79
CA VAL A 41 -2.07 4.25 -13.78
C VAL A 41 -2.52 5.54 -13.10
N TRP A 42 -3.50 5.43 -12.21
CA TRP A 42 -4.06 6.58 -11.49
C TRP A 42 -3.38 6.88 -10.14
N HIS A 43 -2.15 6.43 -9.90
CA HIS A 43 -1.47 6.63 -8.59
C HIS A 43 -1.33 8.09 -8.14
N GLN A 44 -1.16 9.03 -9.07
CA GLN A 44 -1.16 10.47 -8.78
C GLN A 44 -2.52 10.97 -8.26
N LYS A 45 -3.61 10.27 -8.61
CA LYS A 45 -4.98 10.61 -8.19
C LYS A 45 -5.43 9.89 -6.93
N TRP A 46 -4.60 9.02 -6.34
CA TRP A 46 -4.94 8.32 -5.09
C TRP A 46 -5.34 9.31 -3.99
N ARG A 47 -6.40 9.01 -3.24
CA ARG A 47 -6.95 9.88 -2.21
C ARG A 47 -6.80 9.22 -0.84
N CYS A 48 -5.88 9.73 -0.05
CA CYS A 48 -5.53 9.16 1.27
C CYS A 48 -5.29 7.64 1.20
N PRO A 49 -4.37 7.18 0.32
CA PRO A 49 -4.14 5.76 0.12
C PRO A 49 -3.58 5.11 1.39
N LYS A 50 -3.93 3.84 1.59
CA LYS A 50 -3.62 3.05 2.79
C LYS A 50 -3.11 1.68 2.40
N ILE A 51 -2.15 1.19 3.18
CA ILE A 51 -1.74 -0.22 3.15
C ILE A 51 -2.48 -0.94 4.27
N LEU A 52 -3.16 -2.02 3.90
CA LEU A 52 -4.01 -2.80 4.76
C LEU A 52 -3.49 -4.23 4.86
N LYS A 53 -3.76 -4.87 6.00
CA LYS A 53 -3.74 -6.33 6.11
C LYS A 53 -5.00 -6.90 5.46
N ARG A 54 -5.00 -8.21 5.21
CA ARG A 54 -6.17 -8.92 4.67
C ARG A 54 -7.48 -8.64 5.44
N ASN A 55 -7.39 -8.48 6.76
CA ASN A 55 -8.56 -8.16 7.60
C ASN A 55 -8.98 -6.68 7.58
N GLY A 56 -8.44 -5.86 6.67
CA GLY A 56 -8.76 -4.44 6.51
C GLY A 56 -8.11 -3.52 7.53
N ARG A 57 -7.33 -4.03 8.49
CA ARG A 57 -6.60 -3.16 9.43
C ARG A 57 -5.45 -2.47 8.72
N MET A 58 -5.41 -1.15 8.84
CA MET A 58 -4.37 -0.30 8.30
C MET A 58 -3.04 -0.48 9.02
N VAL A 59 -1.96 -0.55 8.24
CA VAL A 59 -0.57 -0.68 8.72
C VAL A 59 0.36 0.40 8.17
N ALA A 60 -0.04 1.08 7.09
CA ALA A 60 0.58 2.32 6.67
C ALA A 60 -0.44 3.25 6.01
N GLU A 61 -0.16 4.55 6.04
CA GLU A 61 -0.93 5.58 5.32
C GLU A 61 -0.01 6.63 4.72
N ARG A 62 -0.47 7.27 3.64
CA ARG A 62 0.22 8.42 3.06
C ARG A 62 -0.15 9.71 3.80
N THR A 63 0.86 10.48 4.24
CA THR A 63 0.68 11.67 5.06
C THR A 63 1.16 12.94 4.37
N GLY A 64 0.24 13.89 4.11
CA GLY A 64 0.48 15.31 3.75
C GLY A 64 1.22 15.58 2.42
N ASP A 65 2.38 14.96 2.24
CA ASP A 65 3.20 14.94 1.04
C ASP A 65 2.80 13.73 0.16
N PRO A 66 2.63 13.91 -1.17
CA PRO A 66 2.26 12.84 -2.10
C PRO A 66 3.18 11.61 -2.10
N ASP A 67 4.39 11.72 -1.55
CA ASP A 67 5.36 10.62 -1.50
C ASP A 67 5.67 10.13 -0.08
N SER A 68 5.18 10.80 0.97
CA SER A 68 5.48 10.44 2.36
C SER A 68 4.51 9.40 2.92
N TRP A 69 5.03 8.24 3.34
CA TRP A 69 4.28 7.17 3.99
C TRP A 69 4.69 7.00 5.44
N GLU A 70 3.72 6.68 6.30
CA GLU A 70 3.94 6.45 7.73
C GLU A 70 3.33 5.11 8.16
N LEU A 71 4.05 4.39 9.02
CA LEU A 71 3.55 3.17 9.65
C LEU A 71 2.55 3.52 10.75
N VAL A 72 1.41 2.82 10.77
CA VAL A 72 0.29 3.11 11.66
C VAL A 72 -0.33 1.83 12.22
N GLY A 73 -1.18 1.97 13.24
CA GLY A 73 -1.89 0.84 13.83
C GLY A 73 -0.96 -0.24 14.38
N ASP A 74 -1.37 -1.50 14.23
CA ASP A 74 -0.63 -2.69 14.66
C ASP A 74 0.31 -3.23 13.56
N TYR A 75 1.04 -2.34 12.87
CA TYR A 75 1.99 -2.69 11.80
C TYR A 75 3.07 -3.69 12.22
N LYS A 76 3.42 -3.79 13.50
CA LYS A 76 4.39 -4.80 13.99
C LYS A 76 3.82 -6.22 14.03
N LYS A 77 2.52 -6.40 13.80
CA LYS A 77 1.82 -7.68 13.92
C LYS A 77 1.23 -8.09 12.57
N PRO A 78 1.88 -9.05 11.87
CA PRO A 78 1.31 -9.69 10.70
C PRO A 78 -0.05 -10.33 11.01
N HIS A 79 -0.91 -10.37 9.99
CA HIS A 79 -2.15 -11.13 10.06
C HIS A 79 -1.92 -12.55 9.52
N SER A 80 -2.46 -13.54 10.22
CA SER A 80 -2.32 -14.97 9.86
C SER A 80 -3.64 -15.74 9.83
N ALA A 81 -4.77 -15.09 10.19
CA ALA A 81 -6.06 -15.76 10.21
C ALA A 81 -6.76 -15.69 8.84
N PRO A 82 -7.52 -16.72 8.45
CA PRO A 82 -8.34 -16.65 7.25
C PRO A 82 -9.45 -15.60 7.43
N CYS A 83 -9.56 -14.67 6.49
CA CYS A 83 -10.64 -13.67 6.42
C CYS A 83 -10.91 -13.24 4.98
N ALA A 84 -12.04 -12.56 4.76
CA ALA A 84 -12.36 -11.93 3.48
C ALA A 84 -11.35 -10.80 3.18
N PRO A 85 -11.00 -10.58 1.91
CA PRO A 85 -10.12 -9.47 1.52
C PRO A 85 -10.80 -8.12 1.81
N PRO A 86 -10.02 -7.03 1.97
CA PRO A 86 -10.57 -5.71 2.22
C PRO A 86 -11.34 -5.18 1.01
N TRP A 87 -12.43 -4.46 1.27
CA TRP A 87 -13.25 -3.83 0.24
C TRP A 87 -12.47 -2.75 -0.54
N GLN A 88 -12.70 -2.66 -1.86
CA GLN A 88 -12.07 -1.67 -2.76
C GLN A 88 -10.55 -1.57 -2.57
N SER A 89 -9.90 -2.74 -2.54
CA SER A 89 -8.46 -2.80 -2.37
C SER A 89 -7.82 -3.79 -3.35
N CYS A 90 -6.61 -3.45 -3.80
CA CYS A 90 -5.82 -4.30 -4.68
C CYS A 90 -4.78 -5.06 -3.87
N LEU A 91 -4.58 -6.34 -4.18
CA LEU A 91 -3.49 -7.11 -3.60
C LEU A 91 -2.14 -6.54 -4.08
N ILE A 92 -1.21 -6.33 -3.14
CA ILE A 92 0.15 -5.87 -3.44
C ILE A 92 1.04 -7.11 -3.64
N ASP A 93 0.82 -7.83 -4.74
CA ASP A 93 1.64 -8.99 -5.13
C ASP A 93 2.82 -8.57 -6.03
N ASP A 94 3.60 -9.56 -6.49
CA ASP A 94 4.75 -9.31 -7.36
C ASP A 94 4.35 -8.70 -8.71
N VAL A 95 3.14 -8.99 -9.20
CA VAL A 95 2.59 -8.40 -10.43
C VAL A 95 2.27 -6.93 -10.20
N PHE A 96 1.61 -6.58 -9.08
CA PHE A 96 1.35 -5.20 -8.70
C PHE A 96 2.65 -4.43 -8.55
N LYS A 97 3.62 -4.96 -7.79
CA LYS A 97 4.93 -4.33 -7.56
C LYS A 97 5.70 -4.13 -8.87
N GLY A 98 5.71 -5.12 -9.75
CA GLY A 98 6.33 -5.03 -11.06
C GLY A 98 5.69 -3.95 -11.95
N ASN A 99 4.36 -3.93 -12.04
CA ASN A 99 3.65 -2.89 -12.80
C ASN A 99 3.84 -1.50 -12.20
N TYR A 100 3.88 -1.37 -10.87
CA TYR A 100 4.13 -0.08 -10.22
C TYR A 100 5.49 0.49 -10.59
N ILE A 101 6.54 -0.34 -10.66
CA ILE A 101 7.89 0.08 -11.11
C ILE A 101 7.88 0.48 -12.58
N LEU A 102 7.19 -0.27 -13.44
CA LEU A 102 7.20 -0.07 -14.89
C LEU A 102 6.32 1.10 -15.35
N ILE A 103 5.20 1.37 -14.67
CA ILE A 103 4.17 2.32 -15.11
C ILE A 103 4.14 3.55 -14.21
N GLY A 104 4.26 3.37 -12.88
CA GLY A 104 4.11 4.44 -11.90
C GLY A 104 4.96 5.68 -12.18
N PRO A 105 6.29 5.57 -12.36
CA PRO A 105 7.16 6.72 -12.58
C PRO A 105 6.88 7.53 -13.87
N TRP A 106 6.19 6.94 -14.85
CA TRP A 106 6.07 7.47 -16.21
C TRP A 106 4.71 8.10 -16.51
N VAL A 107 3.71 7.90 -15.64
CA VAL A 107 2.43 8.60 -15.74
C VAL A 107 2.55 9.97 -15.07
N LYS A 108 3.23 10.90 -15.76
CA LYS A 108 3.19 12.34 -15.46
C LYS A 108 2.47 13.04 -16.61
N ASN A 109 1.18 13.32 -16.43
CA ASN A 109 0.43 14.25 -17.27
C ASN A 109 -0.19 15.31 -16.36
#